data_AF-A0A8T6ZUM2-F1
#
_entry.id   AF-A0A8T6ZUM2-F1
#
_cell.length_a   1.000
_cell.length_b   1.000
_cell.length_c   1.000
_cell.angle_alpha   90.00
_cell.angle_beta   90.00
_cell.angle_gamma   90.00
#
_symmetry.space_group_name_H-M   'P 1'
#
loop_
_entity.id
_entity.type
_entity.pdbx_description
1 polymer ?
#
loop_
_entity_poly.entity_id
_entity_poly.type
_entity_poly.pdbx_seq_one_letter_code
_entity_poly.pdbx_strand_id
1 'polypeptide(L)'
;MGRRSLAVLLGLSAVLAGCVNEPPPRSFTEFMEDRFAREGTLVRCNEDRTATANDPECINARRAAAALAAQEDAAQRERRDAQSEARLLAARQRQATQQEAERRAEVAAQVEEQLVYESQWQQEPVSELPPIENAAREVSAEVSQTGSVTPMPALEPITLPESIRPPLTTISLPRNAKPLVFEPTEPALEEIVVPEHLRKID
;
A
#
# COMPACT_ATOMS: atom_id res chain seq x y z
N MET A 1 62.77 -67.65 15.20
CA MET A 1 61.89 -66.82 14.34
C MET A 1 60.53 -66.72 15.02
N GLY A 2 60.04 -65.56 15.45
CA GLY A 2 58.72 -65.53 16.12
C GLY A 2 58.27 -64.18 16.67
N ARG A 3 59.19 -63.34 17.17
CA ARG A 3 58.82 -62.05 17.78
C ARG A 3 58.70 -60.90 16.78
N ARG A 4 59.46 -60.93 15.67
CA ARG A 4 59.43 -59.90 14.62
C ARG A 4 58.20 -60.02 13.70
N SER A 5 57.77 -61.23 13.39
CA SER A 5 56.57 -61.47 12.55
C SER A 5 55.27 -61.08 13.27
N LEU A 6 55.24 -61.19 14.61
CA LEU A 6 54.05 -60.87 15.41
C LEU A 6 53.82 -59.35 15.52
N ALA A 7 54.89 -58.55 15.57
CA ALA A 7 54.81 -57.09 15.59
C ALA A 7 54.34 -56.50 14.25
N VAL A 8 54.74 -57.11 13.12
CA VAL A 8 54.30 -56.68 11.78
C VAL A 8 52.82 -57.00 11.56
N LEU A 9 52.34 -58.14 12.05
CA LEU A 9 50.92 -58.51 11.96
C LEU A 9 50.01 -57.60 12.82
N LEU A 10 50.46 -57.21 14.02
CA LEU A 10 49.71 -56.30 14.90
C LEU A 10 49.65 -54.85 14.36
N GLY A 11 50.73 -54.39 13.71
CA GLY A 11 50.75 -53.08 13.06
C GLY A 11 49.82 -53.01 11.84
N LEU A 12 49.74 -54.09 11.05
CA LEU A 12 48.87 -54.16 9.87
C LEU A 12 47.38 -54.20 10.22
N SER A 13 46.99 -54.84 11.34
CA SER A 13 45.60 -54.87 11.80
C SER A 13 45.09 -53.53 12.33
N ALA A 14 45.97 -52.67 12.86
CA ALA A 14 45.57 -51.36 13.37
C ALA A 14 45.24 -50.35 12.24
N VAL A 15 45.85 -50.51 11.05
CA VAL A 15 45.56 -49.67 9.87
C VAL A 15 44.27 -50.11 9.17
N LEU A 16 43.91 -51.40 9.26
CA LEU A 16 42.66 -51.93 8.68
C LEU A 16 41.41 -51.67 9.54
N ALA A 17 41.57 -51.37 10.84
CA ALA A 17 40.45 -51.10 11.74
C ALA A 17 39.87 -49.67 11.62
N GLY A 18 40.49 -48.79 10.82
CA GLY A 18 40.06 -47.39 10.65
C GLY A 18 39.09 -47.13 9.49
N CYS A 19 38.78 -48.12 8.65
CA CYS A 19 38.15 -47.89 7.34
C CYS A 19 36.75 -48.51 7.17
N VAL A 20 35.85 -48.44 8.16
CA VAL A 20 34.54 -49.14 8.04
C VAL A 20 33.30 -48.33 8.43
N ASN A 21 33.41 -47.06 8.85
CA ASN A 21 32.21 -46.24 9.03
C ASN A 21 32.34 -44.95 8.22
N GLU A 22 31.78 -44.98 7.01
CA GLU A 22 31.38 -43.75 6.32
C GLU A 22 30.52 -42.96 7.33
N PRO A 23 30.86 -41.68 7.62
CA PRO A 23 30.04 -40.88 8.52
C PRO A 23 28.61 -40.84 7.99
N PRO A 24 27.60 -40.84 8.87
CA PRO A 24 26.21 -40.76 8.42
C PRO A 24 26.02 -39.49 7.58
N PRO A 25 25.17 -39.55 6.54
CA PRO A 25 24.91 -38.39 5.69
C PRO A 25 24.34 -37.25 6.53
N ARG A 26 24.78 -36.02 6.23
CA ARG A 26 24.29 -34.85 6.95
C ARG A 26 22.77 -34.68 6.80
N SER A 27 22.14 -34.28 7.89
CA SER A 27 20.70 -34.08 7.98
C SER A 27 20.27 -32.75 7.37
N PHE A 28 18.97 -32.64 7.06
CA PHE A 28 18.38 -31.38 6.60
C PHE A 28 18.61 -30.21 7.57
N THR A 29 18.49 -30.44 8.88
CA THR A 29 18.66 -29.40 9.91
C THR A 29 20.11 -28.92 9.97
N GLU A 30 21.08 -29.82 9.85
CA GLU A 30 22.49 -29.43 9.77
C GLU A 30 22.78 -28.53 8.55
N PHE A 31 22.16 -28.80 7.40
CA PHE A 31 22.28 -27.93 6.22
C PHE A 31 21.50 -26.61 6.32
N MET A 32 20.47 -26.55 7.15
CA MET A 32 19.80 -25.28 7.48
C MET A 32 20.71 -24.37 8.30
N GLU A 33 21.47 -24.95 9.23
CA GLU A 33 22.32 -24.22 10.18
C GLU A 33 23.72 -23.91 9.61
N ASP A 34 24.30 -24.81 8.83
CA ASP A 34 25.64 -24.66 8.24
C ASP A 34 25.58 -24.28 6.76
N ARG A 35 25.74 -22.98 6.48
CA ARG A 35 25.78 -22.45 5.11
C ARG A 35 26.93 -23.05 4.30
N PHE A 36 28.13 -23.19 4.88
CA PHE A 36 29.30 -23.63 4.10
C PHE A 36 29.15 -25.09 3.68
N ALA A 37 28.67 -25.94 4.58
CA ALA A 37 28.35 -27.32 4.24
C ALA A 37 27.27 -27.39 3.16
N ARG A 38 26.19 -26.62 3.28
CA ARG A 38 25.12 -26.61 2.28
C ARG A 38 25.62 -26.18 0.90
N GLU A 39 26.28 -25.03 0.81
CA GLU A 39 26.75 -24.52 -0.49
C GLU A 39 27.83 -25.43 -1.09
N GLY A 40 28.75 -25.93 -0.28
CA GLY A 40 29.78 -26.88 -0.72
C GLY A 40 29.18 -28.17 -1.27
N THR A 41 28.22 -28.76 -0.55
CA THR A 41 27.49 -29.95 -1.01
C THR A 41 26.70 -29.65 -2.27
N LEU A 42 26.02 -28.49 -2.36
CA LEU A 42 25.28 -28.12 -3.57
C LEU A 42 26.17 -27.97 -4.80
N VAL A 43 27.38 -27.45 -4.68
CA VAL A 43 28.34 -27.39 -5.79
C VAL A 43 28.64 -28.79 -6.30
N ARG A 44 29.04 -29.72 -5.41
CA ARG A 44 29.25 -31.14 -5.76
C ARG A 44 28.01 -31.76 -6.42
N CYS A 45 26.83 -31.56 -5.82
CA CYS A 45 25.57 -32.11 -6.31
C CYS A 45 25.07 -31.49 -7.63
N ASN A 46 25.67 -30.40 -8.09
CA ASN A 46 25.32 -29.75 -9.35
C ASN A 46 26.25 -30.14 -10.50
N GLU A 47 27.42 -30.73 -10.22
CA GLU A 47 28.35 -31.23 -11.24
C GLU A 47 27.73 -32.35 -12.08
N ASP A 48 27.07 -33.31 -11.43
CA ASP A 48 26.25 -34.33 -12.09
C ASP A 48 24.92 -34.53 -11.36
N ARG A 49 23.91 -33.78 -11.78
CA ARG A 49 22.58 -33.82 -11.16
C ARG A 49 21.88 -35.18 -11.31
N THR A 50 22.20 -35.94 -12.36
CA THR A 50 21.56 -37.22 -12.63
C THR A 50 22.11 -38.31 -11.72
N ALA A 51 23.44 -38.38 -11.56
CA ALA A 51 24.08 -39.32 -10.66
C ALA A 51 23.70 -39.06 -9.19
N THR A 52 23.55 -37.79 -8.79
CA THR A 52 23.26 -37.43 -7.40
C THR A 52 21.78 -37.23 -7.10
N ALA A 53 20.87 -37.66 -7.98
CA ALA A 53 19.43 -37.46 -7.79
C ALA A 53 18.88 -38.14 -6.53
N ASN A 54 19.43 -39.31 -6.20
CA ASN A 54 19.04 -40.13 -5.05
C ASN A 54 20.05 -40.07 -3.89
N ASP A 55 21.08 -39.21 -3.98
CA ASP A 55 22.04 -39.01 -2.89
C ASP A 55 21.33 -38.29 -1.72
N PRO A 56 21.24 -38.90 -0.52
CA PRO A 56 20.53 -38.32 0.61
C PRO A 56 21.10 -36.97 1.04
N GLU A 57 22.42 -36.75 0.93
CA GLU A 57 23.02 -35.45 1.25
C GLU A 57 22.59 -34.39 0.25
N CYS A 58 22.55 -34.73 -1.04
CA CYS A 58 22.12 -33.81 -2.08
C CYS A 58 20.63 -33.45 -1.96
N ILE A 59 19.79 -34.42 -1.59
CA ILE A 59 18.37 -34.18 -1.32
C ILE A 59 18.22 -33.23 -0.13
N ASN A 60 18.91 -33.51 0.98
CA ASN A 60 18.83 -32.69 2.19
C ASN A 60 19.35 -31.27 1.95
N ALA A 61 20.48 -31.11 1.26
CA ALA A 61 21.06 -29.79 0.94
C ALA A 61 20.16 -28.97 0.01
N ARG A 62 19.58 -29.58 -1.04
CA ARG A 62 18.65 -28.90 -1.95
C ARG A 62 17.37 -28.49 -1.24
N ARG A 63 16.83 -29.36 -0.38
CA ARG A 63 15.65 -29.06 0.43
C ARG A 63 15.94 -27.90 1.40
N ALA A 64 17.10 -27.89 2.05
CA ALA A 64 17.51 -26.81 2.95
C ALA A 64 17.64 -25.47 2.22
N ALA A 65 18.28 -25.46 1.05
CA ALA A 65 18.38 -24.25 0.23
C ALA A 65 17.00 -23.74 -0.23
N ALA A 66 16.11 -24.64 -0.66
CA ALA A 66 14.76 -24.26 -1.07
C ALA A 66 13.95 -23.68 0.10
N ALA A 67 14.08 -24.26 1.30
CA ALA A 67 13.41 -23.76 2.50
C ALA A 67 13.92 -22.36 2.89
N LEU A 68 15.23 -22.11 2.86
CA LEU A 68 15.80 -20.80 3.15
C LEU A 68 15.43 -19.75 2.11
N ALA A 69 15.46 -20.10 0.82
CA ALA A 69 15.02 -19.19 -0.23
C ALA A 69 13.55 -18.78 -0.03
N ALA A 70 12.67 -19.72 0.33
CA ALA A 70 11.27 -19.42 0.63
C ALA A 70 11.11 -18.49 1.85
N GLN A 71 11.93 -18.67 2.91
CA GLN A 71 11.94 -17.80 4.08
C GLN A 71 12.42 -16.39 3.74
N GLU A 72 13.49 -16.27 2.96
CA GLU A 72 14.03 -15.00 2.50
C GLU A 72 13.02 -14.25 1.62
N ASP A 73 12.35 -14.95 0.71
CA ASP A 73 11.31 -14.39 -0.15
C ASP A 73 10.12 -13.87 0.68
N ALA A 74 9.68 -14.64 1.69
CA ALA A 74 8.63 -14.20 2.61
C ALA A 74 9.04 -12.93 3.37
N ALA A 75 10.24 -12.90 3.94
CA ALA A 75 10.77 -11.74 4.65
C ALA A 75 10.96 -10.52 3.71
N GLN A 76 11.26 -10.73 2.43
CA GLN A 76 11.33 -9.66 1.44
C GLN A 76 9.95 -9.13 1.05
N ARG A 77 8.91 -9.97 1.01
CA ARG A 77 7.53 -9.54 0.77
C ARG A 77 7.04 -8.68 1.92
N GLU A 78 7.17 -9.17 3.15
CA GLU A 78 6.77 -8.43 4.36
C GLU A 78 7.45 -7.05 4.44
N ARG A 79 8.76 -6.97 4.17
CA ARG A 79 9.47 -5.68 4.13
C ARG A 79 8.94 -4.73 3.06
N ARG A 80 8.58 -5.23 1.88
CA ARG A 80 8.02 -4.41 0.80
C ARG A 80 6.62 -3.93 1.13
N ASP A 81 5.81 -4.78 1.75
CA ASP A 81 4.45 -4.45 2.16
C ASP A 81 4.47 -3.37 3.24
N ALA A 82 5.29 -3.54 4.28
CA ALA A 82 5.49 -2.52 5.33
C ALA A 82 5.97 -1.17 4.76
N GLN A 83 6.91 -1.19 3.80
CA GLN A 83 7.36 0.04 3.12
C GLN A 83 6.26 0.67 2.27
N SER A 84 5.43 -0.14 1.61
CA SER A 84 4.30 0.34 0.81
C SER A 84 3.26 1.03 1.70
N GLU A 85 2.87 0.39 2.81
CA GLU A 85 1.93 0.95 3.78
C GLU A 85 2.45 2.26 4.37
N ALA A 86 3.72 2.31 4.78
CA ALA A 86 4.33 3.54 5.30
C ALA A 86 4.29 4.69 4.27
N ARG A 87 4.56 4.39 3.00
CA ARG A 87 4.48 5.39 1.91
C ARG A 87 3.05 5.88 1.67
N LEU A 88 2.08 4.97 1.70
CA LEU A 88 0.66 5.33 1.54
C LEU A 88 0.18 6.21 2.69
N LEU A 89 0.54 5.89 3.93
CA LEU A 89 0.21 6.71 5.10
C LEU A 89 0.84 8.11 5.00
N ALA A 90 2.13 8.19 4.65
CA ALA A 90 2.81 9.46 4.47
C ALA A 90 2.22 10.30 3.32
N ALA A 91 1.74 9.66 2.25
CA ALA A 91 1.05 10.35 1.16
C ALA A 91 -0.29 10.93 1.63
N ARG A 92 -1.12 10.13 2.34
CA ARG A 92 -2.40 10.58 2.90
C ARG A 92 -2.23 11.73 3.88
N GLN A 93 -1.22 11.66 4.76
CA GLN A 93 -0.91 12.74 5.69
C GLN A 93 -0.57 14.04 4.97
N ARG A 94 0.31 13.98 3.95
CA ARG A 94 0.66 15.16 3.15
C ARG A 94 -0.56 15.77 2.47
N GLN A 95 -1.42 14.94 1.87
CA GLN A 95 -2.66 15.40 1.25
C GLN A 95 -3.59 16.07 2.27
N ALA A 96 -3.79 15.46 3.44
CA ALA A 96 -4.61 16.05 4.50
C ALA A 96 -4.06 17.42 4.96
N THR A 97 -2.74 17.53 5.14
CA THR A 97 -2.12 18.81 5.53
C THR A 97 -2.24 19.88 4.44
N GLN A 98 -2.15 19.50 3.17
CA GLN A 98 -2.32 20.43 2.04
C GLN A 98 -3.76 20.93 1.97
N GLN A 99 -4.74 20.03 2.03
CA GLN A 99 -6.15 20.39 2.02
C GLN A 99 -6.55 21.26 3.22
N GLU A 100 -5.94 21.03 4.39
CA GLU A 100 -6.16 21.89 5.54
C GLU A 100 -5.53 23.28 5.35
N ALA A 101 -4.33 23.36 4.79
CA ALA A 101 -3.69 24.64 4.47
C ALA A 101 -4.49 25.44 3.44
N GLU A 102 -5.00 24.78 2.39
CA GLU A 102 -5.87 25.39 1.37
C GLU A 102 -7.15 25.94 2.00
N ARG A 103 -7.87 25.13 2.80
CA ARG A 103 -9.08 25.58 3.51
C ARG A 103 -8.81 26.78 4.42
N ARG A 104 -7.68 26.79 5.14
CA ARG A 104 -7.30 27.91 5.99
C ARG A 104 -6.99 29.17 5.17
N ALA A 105 -6.36 29.03 4.02
CA ALA A 105 -6.07 30.14 3.11
C ALA A 105 -7.36 30.73 2.50
N GLU A 106 -8.30 29.86 2.08
CA GLU A 106 -9.61 30.29 1.59
C GLU A 106 -10.41 31.04 2.66
N VAL A 107 -10.45 30.53 3.89
CA VAL A 107 -11.13 31.22 5.01
C VAL A 107 -10.45 32.55 5.32
N ALA A 108 -9.11 32.61 5.33
CA ALA A 108 -8.39 33.86 5.54
C ALA A 108 -8.71 34.90 4.45
N ALA A 109 -8.75 34.49 3.17
CA ALA A 109 -9.11 35.36 2.07
C ALA A 109 -10.56 35.89 2.18
N GLN A 110 -11.51 35.03 2.56
CA GLN A 110 -12.90 35.45 2.79
C GLN A 110 -13.03 36.42 3.96
N VAL A 111 -12.24 36.24 5.03
CA VAL A 111 -12.20 37.18 6.15
C VAL A 111 -11.63 38.52 5.71
N GLU A 112 -10.54 38.53 4.93
CA GLU A 112 -9.98 39.76 4.37
C GLU A 112 -10.96 40.49 3.45
N GLU A 113 -11.64 39.77 2.56
CA GLU A 113 -12.68 40.35 1.69
C GLU A 113 -13.84 40.95 2.49
N GLN A 114 -14.31 40.26 3.52
CA GLN A 114 -15.36 40.77 4.43
C GLN A 114 -14.91 42.03 5.15
N LEU A 115 -13.67 42.09 5.64
CA LEU A 115 -13.13 43.28 6.29
C LEU A 115 -13.04 44.47 5.32
N VAL A 116 -12.63 44.23 4.07
CA VAL A 116 -12.64 45.27 3.02
C VAL A 116 -14.07 45.74 2.75
N TYR A 117 -15.02 44.82 2.57
CA TYR A 117 -16.43 45.14 2.36
C TYR A 117 -17.01 45.95 3.52
N GLU A 118 -16.80 45.53 4.77
CA GLU A 118 -17.28 46.25 5.96
C GLU A 118 -16.67 47.66 6.08
N SER A 119 -15.39 47.81 5.76
CA SER A 119 -14.71 49.12 5.79
C SER A 119 -15.31 50.13 4.80
N GLN A 120 -15.88 49.67 3.68
CA GLN A 120 -16.54 50.54 2.70
C GLN A 120 -17.82 51.18 3.25
N TRP A 121 -18.49 50.53 4.21
CA TRP A 121 -19.78 50.96 4.75
C TRP A 121 -19.69 51.66 6.12
N GLN A 122 -18.50 51.75 6.71
CA GLN A 122 -18.28 52.61 7.88
C GLN A 122 -18.36 54.07 7.44
N GLN A 123 -19.57 54.65 7.49
CA GLN A 123 -19.79 56.07 7.29
C GLN A 123 -19.02 56.85 8.37
N GLU A 124 -18.38 57.95 7.98
CA GLU A 124 -17.84 58.92 8.93
C GLU A 124 -18.93 59.22 9.98
N PRO A 125 -18.59 59.25 11.28
CA PRO A 125 -19.55 59.61 12.29
C PRO A 125 -20.16 60.94 11.90
N VAL A 126 -21.47 60.95 11.69
CA VAL A 126 -22.26 62.12 11.31
C VAL A 126 -21.92 63.23 12.30
N SER A 127 -21.02 64.11 11.88
CA SER A 127 -20.65 65.29 12.65
C SER A 127 -21.77 66.29 12.46
N GLU A 128 -22.48 66.52 13.57
CA GLU A 128 -23.53 67.54 13.77
C GLU A 128 -24.78 67.38 12.87
N LEU A 129 -25.78 66.69 13.40
CA LEU A 129 -27.17 66.98 13.07
C LEU A 129 -27.49 68.41 13.58
N PRO A 130 -27.89 69.36 12.72
CA PRO A 130 -28.47 70.60 13.21
C PRO A 130 -29.76 70.28 13.98
N PRO A 131 -30.11 71.08 15.02
CA PRO A 131 -31.28 70.82 15.84
C PRO A 131 -32.54 70.86 14.96
N ILE A 132 -33.28 69.74 14.93
CA ILE A 132 -34.55 69.65 14.20
C ILE A 132 -35.62 70.37 15.02
N GLU A 133 -35.76 71.68 14.81
CA GLU A 133 -37.02 72.37 15.06
C GLU A 133 -37.73 72.55 13.71
N ASN A 134 -38.90 71.91 13.58
CA ASN A 134 -39.94 72.15 12.58
C ASN A 134 -39.80 71.47 11.20
N ALA A 135 -40.37 70.26 11.06
CA ALA A 135 -40.96 69.80 9.80
C ALA A 135 -41.97 68.66 10.03
N ALA A 136 -43.00 68.91 10.83
CA ALA A 136 -44.24 68.15 10.74
C ALA A 136 -45.11 68.80 9.65
N ARG A 137 -44.90 68.44 8.37
CA ARG A 137 -45.92 68.67 7.34
C ARG A 137 -45.70 67.85 6.07
N GLU A 138 -46.66 66.95 5.85
CA GLU A 138 -47.25 66.56 4.57
C GLU A 138 -46.29 66.17 3.43
N VAL A 139 -46.07 64.86 3.24
CA VAL A 139 -46.23 64.22 1.92
C VAL A 139 -46.70 62.78 2.11
N SER A 140 -48.01 62.60 2.17
CA SER A 140 -48.66 61.36 1.72
C SER A 140 -48.99 61.54 0.25
N ALA A 141 -48.28 60.86 -0.65
CA ALA A 141 -48.80 60.42 -1.95
C ALA A 141 -47.75 59.65 -2.74
N GLU A 142 -48.17 58.46 -3.20
CA GLU A 142 -47.72 57.77 -4.41
C GLU A 142 -46.25 57.36 -4.56
N VAL A 143 -45.97 56.10 -4.21
CA VAL A 143 -45.14 55.25 -5.09
C VAL A 143 -45.86 53.91 -5.25
N SER A 144 -46.82 53.89 -6.17
CA SER A 144 -47.25 52.67 -6.83
C SER A 144 -46.28 52.42 -7.97
N GLN A 145 -45.20 51.67 -7.71
CA GLN A 145 -44.39 51.10 -8.78
C GLN A 145 -44.71 49.62 -8.88
N THR A 146 -45.47 49.33 -9.93
CA THR A 146 -45.69 48.03 -10.52
C THR A 146 -44.35 47.31 -10.70
N GLY A 147 -44.20 46.17 -10.03
CA GLY A 147 -43.10 45.25 -10.29
C GLY A 147 -43.20 44.74 -11.72
N SER A 148 -42.39 45.29 -12.62
CA SER A 148 -42.10 44.64 -13.89
C SER A 148 -41.28 43.39 -13.60
N VAL A 149 -41.94 42.24 -13.66
CA VAL A 149 -41.27 40.94 -13.69
C VAL A 149 -40.46 40.89 -14.99
N THR A 150 -39.16 41.13 -14.87
CA THR A 150 -38.22 40.86 -15.96
C THR A 150 -38.30 39.35 -16.25
N PRO A 151 -38.61 38.91 -17.48
CA PRO A 151 -38.57 37.49 -17.79
C PRO A 151 -37.13 37.01 -17.61
N MET A 152 -36.94 35.95 -16.80
CA MET A 152 -35.69 35.23 -16.70
C MET A 152 -35.19 34.91 -18.12
N PRO A 153 -33.95 35.27 -18.49
CA PRO A 153 -33.40 34.79 -19.75
C PRO A 153 -33.31 33.27 -19.68
N ALA A 154 -33.89 32.60 -20.67
CA ALA A 154 -33.74 31.17 -20.83
C ALA A 154 -32.24 30.85 -20.91
N LEU A 155 -31.74 30.06 -19.95
CA LEU A 155 -30.38 29.54 -19.98
C LEU A 155 -30.25 28.67 -21.22
N GLU A 156 -29.55 29.16 -22.24
CA GLU A 156 -29.09 28.32 -23.33
C GLU A 156 -28.17 27.24 -22.75
N PRO A 157 -28.31 25.97 -23.16
CA PRO A 157 -27.44 24.91 -22.68
C PRO A 157 -25.99 25.24 -23.07
N ILE A 158 -25.13 25.40 -22.07
CA ILE A 158 -23.69 25.58 -22.26
C ILE A 158 -23.19 24.36 -23.04
N THR A 159 -22.90 24.56 -24.32
CA THR A 159 -22.19 23.56 -25.11
C THR A 159 -20.72 23.65 -24.74
N LEU A 160 -20.25 22.69 -23.92
CA LEU A 160 -18.83 22.58 -23.62
C LEU A 160 -18.07 22.34 -24.94
N PRO A 161 -17.00 23.11 -25.22
CA PRO A 161 -16.18 22.86 -26.39
C PRO A 161 -15.53 21.48 -26.30
N GLU A 162 -15.50 20.75 -27.41
CA GLU A 162 -14.91 19.41 -27.58
C GLU A 162 -13.42 19.34 -27.14
N SER A 163 -12.80 20.51 -26.93
CA SER A 163 -11.41 20.71 -26.49
C SER A 163 -11.10 20.26 -25.05
N ILE A 164 -12.11 19.93 -24.23
CA ILE A 164 -11.90 19.43 -22.85
C ILE A 164 -12.18 17.92 -22.77
N ARG A 165 -11.86 17.17 -23.84
CA ARG A 165 -11.61 15.73 -23.70
C ARG A 165 -10.13 15.56 -23.35
N PRO A 166 -9.76 15.10 -22.14
CA PRO A 166 -8.40 14.67 -21.91
C PRO A 166 -8.05 13.63 -22.98
N PRO A 167 -6.85 13.65 -23.58
CA PRO A 167 -6.46 12.63 -24.54
C PRO A 167 -6.62 11.29 -23.84
N LEU A 168 -7.48 10.43 -24.38
CA LEU A 168 -7.57 9.06 -23.95
C LEU A 168 -6.18 8.46 -24.18
N THR A 169 -5.43 8.29 -23.10
CA THR A 169 -4.15 7.60 -23.14
C THR A 169 -4.45 6.18 -23.61
N THR A 170 -4.17 5.91 -24.88
CA THR A 170 -4.28 4.57 -25.44
C THR A 170 -3.23 3.72 -24.76
N ILE A 171 -3.64 2.99 -23.73
CA ILE A 171 -2.81 1.98 -23.09
C ILE A 171 -2.66 0.86 -24.12
N SER A 172 -1.51 0.84 -24.80
CA SER A 172 -1.11 -0.28 -25.65
C SER A 172 -0.81 -1.47 -24.75
N LEU A 173 -1.76 -2.40 -24.63
CA LEU A 173 -1.50 -3.68 -23.99
C LEU A 173 -0.47 -4.46 -24.83
N PRO A 174 0.53 -5.13 -24.20
CA PRO A 174 1.44 -6.00 -24.92
C PRO A 174 0.67 -7.14 -25.60
N ARG A 175 1.13 -7.62 -26.76
CA ARG A 175 0.50 -8.75 -27.49
C ARG A 175 0.30 -10.04 -26.67
N ASN A 176 0.99 -10.15 -25.54
CA ASN A 176 0.92 -11.29 -24.63
C ASN A 176 0.01 -11.04 -23.40
N ALA A 177 -0.74 -9.93 -23.36
CA ALA A 177 -1.69 -9.68 -22.30
C ALA A 177 -2.83 -10.71 -22.39
N LYS A 178 -2.83 -11.67 -21.45
CA LYS A 178 -3.90 -12.64 -21.32
C LYS A 178 -5.14 -11.91 -20.78
N PRO A 179 -6.30 -11.97 -21.45
CA PRO A 179 -7.52 -11.35 -20.93
C PRO A 179 -7.84 -11.97 -19.57
N LEU A 180 -7.98 -11.13 -18.55
CA LEU A 180 -8.54 -11.55 -17.26
C LEU A 180 -10.01 -11.83 -17.50
N VAL A 181 -10.34 -13.10 -17.71
CA VAL A 181 -11.71 -13.58 -17.64
C VAL A 181 -12.07 -13.53 -16.16
N PHE A 182 -12.79 -12.48 -15.76
CA PHE A 182 -13.54 -12.50 -14.52
C PHE A 182 -14.67 -13.51 -14.72
N GLU A 183 -14.47 -14.74 -14.27
CA GLU A 183 -15.61 -15.60 -13.97
C GLU A 183 -16.40 -14.88 -12.86
N PRO A 184 -17.70 -14.59 -13.07
CA PRO A 184 -18.53 -14.11 -11.99
C PRO A 184 -18.58 -15.24 -10.96
N THR A 185 -17.76 -15.13 -9.91
CA THR A 185 -17.94 -15.91 -8.71
C THR A 185 -19.29 -15.48 -8.16
N GLU A 186 -20.30 -16.35 -8.28
CA GLU A 186 -21.55 -16.19 -7.56
C GLU A 186 -21.19 -15.86 -6.12
N PRO A 187 -21.65 -14.73 -5.55
CA PRO A 187 -21.45 -14.51 -4.14
C PRO A 187 -22.20 -15.64 -3.43
N ALA A 188 -21.45 -16.57 -2.85
CA ALA A 188 -22.00 -17.44 -1.83
C ALA A 188 -22.56 -16.49 -0.76
N LEU A 189 -23.88 -16.36 -0.73
CA LEU A 189 -24.60 -15.81 0.40
C LEU A 189 -24.36 -16.80 1.55
N GLU A 190 -23.19 -16.69 2.19
CA GLU A 190 -23.01 -17.22 3.52
C GLU A 190 -24.01 -16.47 4.40
N GLU A 191 -25.04 -17.21 4.79
CA GLU A 191 -26.02 -16.82 5.76
C GLU A 191 -25.29 -16.26 6.99
N ILE A 192 -25.46 -14.97 7.25
CA ILE A 192 -24.91 -14.31 8.42
C ILE A 192 -25.62 -14.93 9.64
N VAL A 193 -25.01 -15.96 10.22
CA VAL A 193 -25.45 -16.53 11.50
C VAL A 193 -25.12 -15.52 12.58
N VAL A 194 -26.10 -14.71 12.95
CA VAL A 194 -26.00 -13.81 14.10
C VAL A 194 -25.87 -14.67 15.36
N PRO A 195 -24.77 -14.56 16.12
CA PRO A 195 -24.57 -15.40 17.29
C PRO A 195 -25.55 -15.02 18.41
N GLU A 196 -26.08 -16.05 19.07
CA GLU A 196 -27.24 -15.97 19.98
C GLU A 196 -27.06 -15.01 21.18
N HIS A 197 -25.81 -14.70 21.54
CA HIS A 197 -25.49 -13.78 22.64
C HIS A 197 -25.79 -12.30 22.34
N LEU A 198 -26.06 -11.93 21.07
CA LEU A 198 -26.44 -10.56 20.68
C LEU A 198 -27.97 -10.34 20.63
N ARG A 199 -28.79 -11.35 20.94
CA ARG A 199 -30.26 -11.29 20.87
C ARG A 199 -30.97 -10.87 22.17
N LYS A 200 -30.25 -10.48 23.22
CA LYS A 200 -30.85 -10.01 24.47
C LYS A 200 -30.35 -8.62 24.83
N ILE A 201 -31.02 -7.63 24.25
CA ILE A 201 -31.19 -6.32 24.87
C ILE A 201 -32.69 -6.07 24.84
N ASP A 202 -33.37 -6.49 25.90
CA ASP A 202 -34.64 -5.98 26.39
C ASP A 202 -34.61 -6.09 27.92
#